data_AF-A0A1Z8ALA2-F1
#
_entry.id   AF-A0A1Z8ALA2-F1
#
_cell.length_a   1.000
_cell.length_b   1.000
_cell.length_c   1.000
_cell.angle_alpha   90.00
_cell.angle_beta   90.00
_cell.angle_gamma   90.00
#
_symmetry.space_group_name_H-M   'P 1'
#
loop_
_entity.id
_entity.type
_entity.pdbx_description
1 polymer ?
#
loop_
_entity_poly.entity_id
_entity_poly.type
_entity_poly.pdbx_seq_one_letter_code
_entity_poly.pdbx_strand_id
1 'polypeptide(L)'
;MIAIAHKIKKTFTQEQLFMLSAFVVNGGNYLYNLLLGRYLGPTQFADAAILITLLLVLSFVAMTFQLTVTKFTVELEQLQREQLIAKAYKYAISTGIVLGMATVVFAGELQAVFQTQSAGMFVAFGLAIPLYFIMSVNRGILQGDSKFGNLAMTYQLEMLCRLLLTFTFLILFDLPSE
;
A
#
# COMPACT_ATOMS: atom_id res chain seq x y z
N MET A 1 -29.82 -4.29 29.42
CA MET A 1 -28.46 -4.12 28.82
C MET A 1 -28.30 -4.81 27.45
N ILE A 2 -29.09 -5.82 27.10
CA ILE A 2 -28.99 -6.50 25.78
C ILE A 2 -29.57 -5.67 24.61
N ALA A 3 -30.57 -4.81 24.88
CA ALA A 3 -31.19 -3.96 23.85
C ALA A 3 -30.30 -2.80 23.35
N ILE A 4 -29.35 -2.34 24.16
CA ILE A 4 -28.42 -1.25 23.78
C ILE A 4 -27.38 -1.79 22.79
N ALA A 5 -26.88 -3.01 23.00
CA ALA A 5 -25.94 -3.66 22.09
C ALA A 5 -26.52 -3.87 20.68
N HIS A 6 -27.83 -4.10 20.56
CA HIS A 6 -28.48 -4.27 19.26
C HIS A 6 -28.74 -2.93 18.54
N LYS A 7 -28.87 -1.83 19.29
CA LYS A 7 -29.09 -0.48 18.73
C LYS A 7 -27.79 0.17 18.21
N ILE A 8 -26.64 -0.21 18.77
CA ILE A 8 -25.30 0.18 18.30
C ILE A 8 -24.97 -0.44 16.93
N LYS A 9 -25.61 -1.58 16.59
CA LYS A 9 -25.38 -2.28 15.33
C LYS A 9 -25.92 -1.54 14.09
N LYS A 10 -26.61 -0.40 14.26
CA LYS A 10 -27.31 0.33 13.18
C LYS A 10 -26.90 1.79 13.01
N THR A 11 -25.82 2.26 13.65
CA THR A 11 -25.45 3.70 13.63
C THR A 11 -24.23 4.07 12.79
N PHE A 12 -23.38 3.13 12.39
CA PHE A 12 -22.20 3.44 11.58
C PHE A 12 -22.41 3.04 10.12
N THR A 13 -22.24 3.99 9.20
CA THR A 13 -22.25 3.70 7.75
C THR A 13 -20.97 2.97 7.33
N GLN A 14 -20.96 2.34 6.16
CA GLN A 14 -19.77 1.61 5.70
C GLN A 14 -18.56 2.53 5.49
N GLU A 15 -18.82 3.79 5.13
CA GLU A 15 -17.82 4.85 4.99
C GLU A 15 -17.20 5.19 6.36
N GLN A 16 -18.02 5.36 7.40
CA GLN A 16 -17.53 5.66 8.75
C GLN A 16 -16.71 4.50 9.33
N LEU A 17 -17.14 3.26 9.08
CA LEU A 17 -16.37 2.07 9.45
C LEU A 17 -15.05 2.00 8.69
N PHE A 18 -15.03 2.36 7.40
CA PHE A 18 -13.80 2.46 6.62
C PHE A 18 -12.87 3.55 7.15
N MET A 19 -13.40 4.73 7.50
CA MET A 19 -12.62 5.81 8.11
C MET A 19 -12.00 5.36 9.44
N LEU A 20 -12.77 4.71 10.31
CA LEU A 20 -12.26 4.16 11.56
C LEU A 20 -11.17 3.10 11.31
N SER A 21 -11.38 2.22 10.32
CA SER A 21 -10.38 1.25 9.90
C SER A 21 -9.10 1.92 9.39
N ALA A 22 -9.23 3.01 8.62
CA ALA A 22 -8.08 3.77 8.14
C ALA A 22 -7.28 4.39 9.30
N PHE A 23 -7.94 4.86 10.37
CA PHE A 23 -7.24 5.30 11.59
C PHE A 23 -6.45 4.15 12.23
N VAL A 24 -7.04 2.96 12.34
CA VAL A 24 -6.34 1.78 12.87
C VAL A 24 -5.13 1.41 12.01
N VAL A 25 -5.27 1.43 10.67
CA VAL A 25 -4.15 1.16 9.75
C VAL A 25 -3.03 2.18 9.91
N ASN A 26 -3.35 3.47 10.02
CA ASN A 26 -2.36 4.52 10.24
C ASN A 26 -1.67 4.38 11.60
N GLY A 27 -2.42 4.08 12.66
CA GLY A 27 -1.87 3.77 13.98
C GLY A 27 -0.95 2.54 13.94
N GLY A 28 -1.33 1.49 13.20
CA GLY A 28 -0.50 0.31 12.96
C GLY A 28 0.78 0.63 12.20
N ASN A 29 0.71 1.45 11.14
CA ASN A 29 1.90 1.91 10.41
C ASN A 29 2.83 2.77 11.27
N TYR A 30 2.27 3.61 12.16
CA TYR A 30 3.06 4.38 13.12
C TYR A 30 3.77 3.46 14.12
N LEU A 31 3.03 2.52 14.72
CA LEU A 31 3.60 1.52 15.64
C LEU A 31 4.68 0.68 14.95
N TYR A 32 4.43 0.25 13.71
CA TYR A 32 5.40 -0.45 12.89
C TYR A 32 6.70 0.34 12.75
N ASN A 33 6.63 1.62 12.38
CA ASN A 33 7.82 2.48 12.25
C ASN A 33 8.56 2.66 13.58
N LEU A 34 7.83 2.83 14.70
CA LEU A 34 8.42 2.97 16.03
C LEU A 34 9.18 1.70 16.45
N LEU A 35 8.57 0.53 16.27
CA LEU A 35 9.19 -0.75 16.58
C LEU A 35 10.38 -1.00 15.67
N LEU A 36 10.25 -0.75 14.36
CA LEU A 36 11.31 -0.97 13.38
C LEU A 36 12.54 -0.09 13.67
N GLY A 37 12.33 1.17 14.05
CA GLY A 37 13.41 2.07 14.47
C GLY A 37 14.10 1.63 15.76
N ARG A 38 13.39 0.93 16.65
CA ARG A 38 13.98 0.35 17.86
C ARG A 38 14.79 -0.93 17.57
N TYR A 39 14.35 -1.77 16.64
CA TYR A 39 14.99 -3.06 16.35
C TYR A 39 16.15 -2.99 15.35
N LEU A 40 16.06 -2.17 14.30
CA LEU A 40 17.04 -2.16 13.20
C LEU A 40 18.26 -1.25 13.44
N GLY A 41 18.24 -0.43 14.49
CA GLY A 41 19.25 0.60 14.70
C GLY A 41 19.20 1.73 13.65
N PRO A 42 19.99 2.81 13.83
CA PRO A 42 19.83 4.04 13.04
C PRO A 42 20.13 3.87 11.54
N THR A 43 21.11 3.04 11.18
CA THR A 43 21.58 2.90 9.79
C THR A 43 20.61 2.10 8.94
N GLN A 44 20.17 0.93 9.40
CA GLN A 44 19.20 0.10 8.67
C GLN A 44 17.79 0.72 8.69
N PHE A 45 17.43 1.43 9.77
CA PHE A 45 16.18 2.20 9.80
C PHE A 45 16.18 3.33 8.76
N ALA A 46 17.32 4.01 8.54
CA ALA A 46 17.43 5.03 7.50
C ALA A 46 17.19 4.46 6.09
N ASP A 47 17.77 3.30 5.79
CA ASP A 47 17.53 2.57 4.53
C ASP A 47 16.03 2.22 4.37
N ALA A 48 15.41 1.68 5.42
CA ALA A 48 13.97 1.38 5.41
C ALA A 48 13.09 2.63 5.22
N ALA A 49 13.45 3.75 5.86
CA ALA A 49 12.74 5.01 5.76
C ALA A 49 12.77 5.56 4.32
N ILE A 50 13.91 5.45 3.61
CA ILE A 50 14.02 5.84 2.20
C ILE A 50 13.02 5.07 1.34
N LEU A 51 12.90 3.75 1.52
CA LEU A 51 11.91 2.94 0.77
C LEU A 51 10.47 3.36 1.09
N ILE A 52 10.16 3.66 2.34
CA ILE A 52 8.83 4.14 2.75
C ILE A 52 8.52 5.48 2.06
N THR A 53 9.49 6.40 2.02
CA THR A 53 9.34 7.69 1.35
C THR A 53 9.17 7.53 -0.16
N LEU A 54 9.96 6.67 -0.81
CA LEU A 54 9.79 6.36 -2.24
C LEU A 54 8.42 5.72 -2.51
N LEU A 55 7.97 4.81 -1.63
CA LEU A 55 6.65 4.21 -1.74
C LEU A 55 5.55 5.27 -1.63
N LEU A 56 5.68 6.26 -0.74
CA LEU A 56 4.73 7.37 -0.62
C LEU A 56 4.62 8.18 -1.92
N VAL A 57 5.76 8.51 -2.54
CA VAL A 57 5.79 9.23 -3.81
C VAL A 57 5.11 8.41 -4.91
N LEU A 58 5.40 7.12 -5.02
CA LEU A 58 4.73 6.22 -5.97
C LEU A 58 3.25 6.04 -5.66
N SER A 59 2.88 6.02 -4.37
CA SER A 59 1.49 5.92 -3.92
C SER A 59 0.66 7.09 -4.41
N PHE A 60 1.25 8.29 -4.46
CA PHE A 60 0.59 9.46 -5.03
C PHE A 60 0.29 9.30 -6.53
N VAL A 61 1.24 8.78 -7.29
CA VAL A 61 1.05 8.49 -8.72
C VAL A 61 -0.03 7.41 -8.91
N ALA A 62 0.06 6.31 -8.16
CA ALA A 62 -0.91 5.23 -8.22
C ALA A 62 -2.33 5.70 -7.87
N MET A 63 -2.47 6.59 -6.88
CA MET A 63 -3.74 7.17 -6.46
C MET A 63 -4.49 7.85 -7.61
N THR A 64 -3.78 8.37 -8.62
CA THR A 64 -4.40 8.91 -9.84
C THR A 64 -5.23 7.85 -10.56
N PHE A 65 -4.73 6.61 -10.67
CA PHE A 65 -5.48 5.49 -11.23
C PHE A 65 -6.68 5.14 -10.36
N GLN A 66 -6.47 5.04 -9.04
CA GLN A 66 -7.53 4.74 -8.08
C GLN A 66 -8.69 5.72 -8.20
N LEU A 67 -8.43 7.03 -8.12
CA LEU A 67 -9.45 8.07 -8.19
C LEU A 67 -10.14 8.12 -9.56
N THR A 68 -9.39 7.95 -10.64
CA THR A 68 -9.93 7.91 -12.00
C THR A 68 -10.90 6.74 -12.16
N VAL A 69 -10.49 5.54 -11.73
CA VAL A 69 -11.31 4.34 -11.81
C VAL A 69 -12.54 4.44 -10.90
N THR A 70 -12.40 4.99 -9.70
CA THR A 70 -13.53 5.27 -8.80
C THR A 70 -14.57 6.15 -9.48
N LYS A 71 -14.14 7.30 -10.02
CA LYS A 71 -15.03 8.27 -10.67
C LYS A 71 -15.80 7.63 -11.83
N PHE A 72 -15.08 7.02 -12.76
CA PHE A 72 -15.72 6.46 -13.95
C PHE A 72 -16.47 5.15 -13.69
N THR A 73 -16.19 4.44 -12.61
CA THR A 73 -17.02 3.30 -12.16
C THR A 73 -18.41 3.75 -11.73
N VAL A 74 -18.52 4.95 -11.15
CA VAL A 74 -19.80 5.52 -10.70
C VAL A 74 -20.57 6.17 -11.85
N GLU A 75 -19.87 6.82 -12.78
CA GLU A 75 -20.50 7.62 -13.85
C GLU A 75 -20.89 6.82 -15.10
N LEU A 76 -20.22 5.71 -15.41
CA LEU A 76 -20.40 4.99 -16.69
C LEU A 76 -21.36 3.80 -16.62
N GLU A 77 -22.01 3.52 -17.75
CA GLU A 77 -22.78 2.29 -17.96
C GLU A 77 -21.87 1.05 -18.01
N GLN A 78 -22.46 -0.12 -17.76
CA GLN A 78 -21.72 -1.36 -17.51
C GLN A 78 -20.71 -1.74 -18.62
N LEU A 79 -21.09 -1.64 -19.90
CA LEU A 79 -20.21 -2.01 -21.01
C LEU A 79 -19.03 -1.04 -21.17
N GLN A 80 -19.28 0.26 -21.02
CA GLN A 80 -18.23 1.30 -21.07
C GLN A 80 -17.30 1.22 -19.87
N ARG A 81 -17.85 0.91 -18.68
CA ARG A 81 -17.13 0.69 -17.45
C ARG A 81 -16.11 -0.44 -17.57
N GLU A 82 -16.52 -1.60 -18.07
CA GLU A 82 -15.63 -2.76 -18.24
C GLU A 82 -14.45 -2.45 -19.18
N GLN A 83 -14.72 -1.75 -20.29
CA GLN A 83 -13.68 -1.30 -21.21
C GLN A 83 -12.70 -0.32 -20.56
N LEU A 84 -13.20 0.61 -19.74
CA LEU A 84 -12.35 1.55 -19.01
C LEU A 84 -11.48 0.84 -17.98
N ILE A 85 -12.05 -0.09 -17.21
CA ILE A 85 -11.30 -0.87 -16.23
C ILE A 85 -10.17 -1.66 -16.90
N ALA A 86 -10.46 -2.32 -18.04
CA ALA A 86 -9.44 -3.03 -18.80
C ALA A 86 -8.30 -2.09 -19.29
N LYS A 87 -8.66 -0.90 -19.77
CA LYS A 87 -7.67 0.14 -20.14
C LYS A 87 -6.87 0.61 -18.93
N ALA A 88 -7.53 0.84 -17.78
CA ALA A 88 -6.88 1.26 -16.55
C ALA A 88 -5.84 0.25 -16.08
N TYR A 89 -6.15 -1.06 -16.10
CA TYR A 89 -5.15 -2.10 -15.81
C TYR A 89 -4.00 -2.07 -16.81
N LYS A 90 -4.28 -1.95 -18.11
CA LYS A 90 -3.21 -1.91 -19.12
C LYS A 90 -2.24 -0.75 -18.88
N TYR A 91 -2.76 0.45 -18.61
CA TYR A 91 -1.94 1.61 -18.33
C TYR A 91 -1.24 1.52 -16.97
N ALA A 92 -1.92 1.01 -15.93
CA ALA A 92 -1.34 0.83 -14.60
C ALA A 92 -0.18 -0.18 -14.63
N ILE A 93 -0.36 -1.31 -15.31
CA ILE A 93 0.68 -2.33 -15.51
C ILE A 93 1.84 -1.76 -16.34
N SER A 94 1.55 -1.10 -17.46
CA SER A 94 2.58 -0.50 -18.30
C SER A 94 3.39 0.55 -17.53
N THR A 95 2.73 1.43 -16.77
CA THR A 95 3.38 2.45 -15.96
C THR A 95 4.19 1.81 -14.83
N GLY A 96 3.62 0.83 -14.14
CA GLY A 96 4.30 0.11 -13.08
C GLY A 96 5.52 -0.68 -13.56
N ILE A 97 5.46 -1.29 -14.75
CA ILE A 97 6.59 -1.97 -15.38
C ILE A 97 7.67 -0.97 -15.77
N VAL A 98 7.31 0.15 -16.41
CA VAL A 98 8.28 1.19 -16.80
C VAL A 98 8.98 1.77 -15.58
N LEU A 99 8.24 2.15 -14.54
CA LEU A 99 8.81 2.68 -13.31
C LEU A 99 9.61 1.62 -12.55
N GLY A 100 9.10 0.39 -12.46
CA GLY A 100 9.79 -0.74 -11.85
C GLY A 100 11.13 -1.05 -12.51
N MET A 101 11.13 -1.16 -13.84
CA MET A 101 12.36 -1.36 -14.62
C MET A 101 13.33 -0.20 -14.46
N ALA A 102 12.84 1.06 -14.49
CA ALA A 102 13.69 2.21 -14.24
C ALA A 102 14.35 2.13 -12.85
N THR A 103 13.59 1.83 -11.80
CA THR A 103 14.13 1.67 -10.44
C THR A 103 15.16 0.54 -10.35
N VAL A 104 14.93 -0.60 -11.03
CA VAL A 104 15.88 -1.72 -11.05
C VAL A 104 17.16 -1.37 -11.81
N VAL A 105 17.04 -0.77 -13.00
CA VAL A 105 18.19 -0.39 -13.84
C VAL A 105 19.05 0.66 -13.14
N PHE A 106 18.42 1.65 -12.50
CA PHE A 106 19.11 2.70 -11.76
C PHE A 106 19.40 2.34 -10.28
N ALA A 107 19.23 1.08 -9.86
CA ALA A 107 19.38 0.70 -8.46
C ALA A 107 20.77 1.04 -7.87
N GLY A 108 21.83 0.88 -8.66
CA GLY A 108 23.19 1.25 -8.24
C GLY A 108 23.39 2.77 -8.08
N GLU A 109 22.83 3.56 -9.00
CA GLU A 109 22.86 5.03 -8.91
C GLU A 109 22.03 5.52 -7.72
N LEU A 110 20.86 4.92 -7.50
CA LEU A 110 20.02 5.20 -6.31
C LEU A 110 20.78 4.87 -5.03
N GLN A 111 21.51 3.75 -5.00
CA GLN A 111 22.36 3.41 -3.86
C GLN A 111 23.42 4.49 -3.59
N ALA A 112 24.10 4.96 -4.64
CA ALA A 112 25.14 6.00 -4.51
C ALA A 112 24.57 7.35 -4.06
N VAL A 113 23.41 7.76 -4.61
CA VAL A 113 22.74 9.02 -4.26
C VAL A 113 22.20 9.01 -2.83
N PHE A 114 21.54 7.92 -2.43
CA PHE A 114 20.94 7.79 -1.11
C PHE A 114 21.90 7.24 -0.04
N GLN A 115 23.12 6.87 -0.43
CA GLN A 115 24.16 6.35 0.47
C GLN A 115 23.71 5.14 1.30
N THR A 116 22.92 4.25 0.67
CA THR A 116 22.35 3.06 1.32
C THR A 116 23.32 1.87 1.32
N GLN A 117 23.09 0.89 2.20
CA GLN A 117 24.00 -0.25 2.35
C GLN A 117 23.97 -1.21 1.15
N SER A 118 22.86 -1.30 0.42
CA SER A 118 22.71 -2.27 -0.67
C SER A 118 21.78 -1.79 -1.77
N ALA A 119 22.21 -1.86 -3.03
CA ALA A 119 21.34 -1.67 -4.18
C ALA A 119 20.20 -2.70 -4.27
N GLY A 120 20.35 -3.87 -3.64
CA GLY A 120 19.36 -4.95 -3.69
C GLY A 120 17.99 -4.55 -3.14
N MET A 121 17.95 -3.59 -2.21
CA MET A 121 16.70 -3.06 -1.66
C MET A 121 15.86 -2.34 -2.73
N PHE A 122 16.51 -1.60 -3.65
CA PHE A 122 15.84 -0.91 -4.75
C PHE A 122 15.41 -1.87 -5.85
N VAL A 123 16.17 -2.96 -6.06
CA VAL A 123 15.75 -4.03 -6.99
C VAL A 123 14.47 -4.70 -6.48
N ALA A 124 14.45 -5.12 -5.21
CA ALA A 124 13.26 -5.72 -4.59
C ALA A 124 12.06 -4.76 -4.61
N PHE A 125 12.30 -3.48 -4.30
CA PHE A 125 11.28 -2.45 -4.37
C PHE A 125 10.73 -2.26 -5.79
N GLY A 126 11.61 -2.15 -6.80
CA GLY A 126 11.24 -1.97 -8.20
C GLY A 126 10.39 -3.12 -8.75
N LEU A 127 10.68 -4.37 -8.35
CA LEU A 127 9.88 -5.54 -8.70
C LEU A 127 8.46 -5.51 -8.11
N ALA A 128 8.25 -4.83 -6.97
CA ALA A 128 6.95 -4.70 -6.34
C ALA A 128 6.07 -3.60 -6.97
N ILE A 129 6.66 -2.64 -7.69
CA ILE A 129 5.94 -1.48 -8.27
C ILE A 129 4.78 -1.90 -9.19
N PRO A 130 4.94 -2.82 -10.17
CA PRO A 130 3.83 -3.24 -11.03
C PRO A 130 2.63 -3.80 -10.25
N LEU A 131 2.90 -4.62 -9.23
CA LEU A 131 1.87 -5.20 -8.38
C LEU A 131 1.11 -4.12 -7.60
N TYR A 132 1.83 -3.12 -7.11
CA TYR A 132 1.24 -1.99 -6.40
C TYR A 132 0.27 -1.17 -7.28
N PHE A 133 0.62 -0.93 -8.55
CA PHE A 133 -0.27 -0.24 -9.50
C PHE A 133 -1.53 -1.04 -9.84
N ILE A 134 -1.42 -2.36 -10.01
CA ILE A 134 -2.60 -3.25 -10.19
C ILE A 134 -3.53 -3.14 -8.98
N MET A 135 -2.96 -3.19 -7.78
CA MET A 135 -3.69 -3.09 -6.52
C MET A 135 -4.41 -1.75 -6.37
N SER A 136 -3.81 -0.65 -6.86
CA SER A 136 -4.44 0.67 -6.86
C SER A 136 -5.70 0.72 -7.73
N VAL A 137 -5.67 0.10 -8.93
CA VAL A 137 -6.86 -0.05 -9.79
C VAL A 137 -7.96 -0.85 -9.07
N ASN A 138 -7.60 -2.00 -8.45
CA ASN A 138 -8.55 -2.80 -7.67
C ASN A 138 -9.25 -2.00 -6.57
N ARG A 139 -8.47 -1.20 -5.83
CA ARG A 139 -9.01 -0.34 -4.76
C ARG A 139 -9.95 0.73 -5.32
N GLY A 140 -9.66 1.27 -6.51
CA GLY A 140 -10.54 2.21 -7.20
C GLY A 140 -11.88 1.59 -7.57
N ILE A 141 -11.88 0.35 -8.07
CA ILE A 141 -13.12 -0.39 -8.39
C ILE A 141 -13.95 -0.60 -7.12
N LEU A 142 -13.32 -1.02 -6.01
CA LEU A 142 -14.00 -1.23 -4.74
C LEU A 142 -14.59 0.06 -4.17
N GLN A 143 -13.88 1.19 -4.31
CA GLN A 143 -14.39 2.51 -3.94
C GLN A 143 -15.58 2.94 -4.80
N GLY A 144 -15.49 2.77 -6.12
CA GLY A 144 -16.58 3.11 -7.04
C GLY A 144 -17.84 2.27 -6.81
N ASP A 145 -17.66 0.98 -6.49
CA ASP A 145 -18.76 0.07 -6.12
C ASP A 145 -19.32 0.33 -4.70
N SER A 146 -18.79 1.31 -3.97
CA SER A 146 -19.12 1.56 -2.55
C SER A 146 -18.90 0.35 -1.63
N LYS A 147 -17.99 -0.56 -2.00
CA LYS A 147 -17.62 -1.76 -1.23
C LYS A 147 -16.53 -1.43 -0.19
N PHE A 148 -16.82 -0.44 0.67
CA PHE A 148 -15.87 0.09 1.64
C PHE A 148 -15.38 -0.94 2.67
N GLY A 149 -16.18 -1.97 2.98
CA GLY A 149 -15.75 -3.09 3.83
C GLY A 149 -14.62 -3.91 3.20
N ASN A 150 -14.75 -4.26 1.91
CA ASN A 150 -13.70 -4.97 1.18
C ASN A 150 -12.46 -4.09 1.02
N LEU A 151 -12.66 -2.80 0.74
CA LEU A 151 -11.57 -1.84 0.68
C LEU A 151 -10.80 -1.76 2.00
N ALA A 152 -11.50 -1.64 3.13
CA ALA A 152 -10.91 -1.66 4.47
C ALA A 152 -10.08 -2.91 4.69
N MET A 153 -10.60 -4.08 4.30
CA MET A 153 -9.89 -5.36 4.41
C MET A 153 -8.57 -5.35 3.62
N THR A 154 -8.54 -4.76 2.42
CA THR A 154 -7.27 -4.67 1.65
C THR A 154 -6.20 -3.85 2.39
N TYR A 155 -6.57 -2.76 3.07
CA TYR A 155 -5.62 -1.94 3.83
C TYR A 155 -5.17 -2.62 5.13
N GLN A 156 -6.10 -3.27 5.82
CA GLN A 156 -5.80 -4.02 7.04
C GLN A 156 -4.88 -5.21 6.75
N LEU A 157 -5.18 -6.00 5.72
CA LEU A 157 -4.33 -7.12 5.32
C LEU A 157 -2.94 -6.64 4.89
N GLU A 158 -2.83 -5.56 4.12
CA GLU A 158 -1.52 -5.01 3.75
C GLU A 158 -0.70 -4.63 4.98
N MET A 159 -1.29 -3.91 5.94
CA MET A 159 -0.64 -3.51 7.18
C MET A 159 -0.25 -4.71 8.06
N LEU A 160 -1.17 -5.66 8.24
CA LEU A 160 -0.93 -6.86 9.05
C LEU A 160 0.12 -7.77 8.41
N CYS A 161 0.05 -8.01 7.10
CA CYS A 161 1.06 -8.78 6.39
C CYS A 161 2.43 -8.11 6.49
N ARG A 162 2.51 -6.79 6.29
CA ARG A 162 3.76 -6.03 6.47
C ARG A 162 4.31 -6.20 7.89
N LEU A 163 3.48 -6.00 8.92
CA LEU A 163 3.91 -6.12 10.31
C LEU A 163 4.35 -7.54 10.64
N LEU A 164 3.49 -8.54 10.40
CA LEU A 164 3.75 -9.93 10.77
C LEU A 164 4.92 -10.52 9.99
N LEU A 165 5.00 -10.29 8.68
CA LEU A 165 6.10 -10.83 7.87
C LEU A 165 7.42 -10.16 8.26
N THR A 166 7.47 -8.84 8.40
CA THR A 166 8.70 -8.14 8.79
C THR A 166 9.22 -8.66 10.13
N PHE A 167 8.39 -8.68 11.18
CA PHE A 167 8.86 -9.14 12.50
C PHE A 167 9.14 -10.64 12.54
N THR A 168 8.39 -11.45 11.79
CA THR A 168 8.69 -12.88 11.66
C THR A 168 10.06 -13.08 11.01
N PHE A 169 10.38 -12.34 9.94
CA PHE A 169 11.69 -12.40 9.32
C PHE A 169 12.80 -11.90 10.25
N LEU A 170 12.58 -10.81 10.99
CA LEU A 170 13.58 -10.32 11.95
C LEU A 170 13.88 -11.33 13.06
N ILE A 171 12.85 -11.99 13.60
CA ILE A 171 13.02 -12.99 14.67
C ILE A 171 13.65 -14.27 14.12
N LEU A 172 13.26 -14.74 12.93
CA LEU A 172 13.78 -15.99 12.36
C LEU A 172 15.21 -15.88 11.84
N PHE A 173 15.59 -14.72 11.30
CA PHE A 173 16.91 -14.52 10.69
C PHE A 173 17.93 -13.88 11.65
N ASP A 174 17.56 -13.70 12.92
CA ASP A 174 18.41 -13.22 14.02
C ASP A 174 19.37 -12.10 13.57
N LEU A 175 18.82 -11.12 12.84
CA LEU A 175 19.58 -9.94 12.43
C LEU A 175 20.03 -9.25 13.72
N PRO A 176 21.34 -9.19 14.00
CA PRO A 176 21.83 -8.78 15.29
C PRO A 176 21.36 -7.36 15.56
N SER A 177 20.50 -7.22 16.57
CA SER A 177 20.26 -5.96 17.25
C SER A 177 21.52 -5.68 18.07
N GLU A 178 22.52 -5.05 17.46
CA GLU A 178 23.56 -4.38 18.25
C GLU A 178 22.97 -3.20 19.03
#